data_AF-A0AA38Q4E4-F1
#
_entry.id   AF-A0AA38Q4E4-F1
#
_cell.length_a   1.000
_cell.length_b   1.000
_cell.length_c   1.000
_cell.angle_alpha   90.00
_cell.angle_beta   90.00
_cell.angle_gamma   90.00
#
_symmetry.space_group_name_H-M   'P 1'
#
loop_
_entity.id
_entity.type
_entity.pdbx_description
1 polymer ?
#
loop_
_entity_poly.entity_id
_entity_poly.type
_entity_poly.pdbx_seq_one_letter_code
_entity_poly.pdbx_strand_id
1 'polypeptide(L)'
;RKPPTGVMALEALHHLQTVLRPAMSGTRKRMKNPKINGWSKSHLEEVEHMLNLYTTPESSTYREWQQSSIQASIALRKNHTQYIEKRKIPVNPFGSWAKSLLETHPDLKDEVMQHLLSVGKYVQAHDIVSFLNQDDVKGKYGLEDTISISTAKRWMKALKFRWVRNHVRQYVDGHERADVVHYHQEVFLPAWYRIEGKTRSWTADNMEELVKEIIQQGHRTVVWFHDESIFHAHDRRKAQWVADGVSPEPYAKGEGISLMVADFVSADYGWLCSKDGKELARV
;
A
#
# COMPACT_ATOMS: atom_id res chain seq x y z
N ARG A 1 38.46 36.76 -13.09
CA ARG A 1 37.09 37.23 -12.79
C ARG A 1 37.19 38.24 -11.66
N LYS A 2 36.53 39.41 -11.74
CA LYS A 2 36.54 40.41 -10.65
C LYS A 2 35.81 39.83 -9.42
N PRO A 3 36.32 40.03 -8.19
CA PRO A 3 35.65 39.54 -6.99
C PRO A 3 34.32 40.28 -6.77
N PRO A 4 33.32 39.65 -6.13
CA PRO A 4 32.06 40.30 -5.81
C PRO A 4 32.27 41.43 -4.80
N THR A 5 31.49 42.50 -4.93
CA THR A 5 31.47 43.60 -3.97
C THR A 5 31.04 43.10 -2.59
N GLY A 6 31.56 43.69 -1.50
CA GLY A 6 31.21 43.29 -0.14
C GLY A 6 29.71 43.26 0.15
N VAL A 7 28.93 44.17 -0.47
CA VAL A 7 27.47 44.20 -0.39
C VAL A 7 26.84 42.94 -1.00
N MET A 8 27.25 42.54 -2.21
CA MET A 8 26.74 41.34 -2.88
C MET A 8 27.09 40.06 -2.09
N ALA A 9 28.28 40.02 -1.50
CA ALA A 9 28.71 38.88 -0.68
C ALA A 9 27.90 38.76 0.61
N LEU A 10 27.55 39.90 1.24
CA LEU A 10 26.72 39.93 2.45
C LEU A 10 25.27 39.52 2.16
N GLU A 11 24.71 39.98 1.04
CA GLU A 11 23.38 39.55 0.57
C GLU A 11 23.35 38.04 0.29
N ALA A 12 24.37 37.52 -0.38
CA ALA A 12 24.52 36.08 -0.63
C ALA A 12 24.65 35.26 0.66
N LEU A 13 25.41 35.77 1.65
CA LEU A 13 25.56 35.14 2.96
C LEU A 13 24.22 35.05 3.70
N HIS A 14 23.45 36.15 3.73
CA HIS A 14 22.13 36.17 4.37
C HIS A 14 21.13 35.23 3.69
N HIS A 15 21.16 35.16 2.36
CA HIS A 15 20.34 34.21 1.59
C HIS A 15 20.73 32.76 1.92
N LEU A 16 22.02 32.43 1.95
CA LEU A 16 22.51 31.09 2.29
C LEU A 16 22.14 30.68 3.72
N GLN A 17 22.23 31.59 4.69
CA GLN A 17 21.80 31.33 6.07
C GLN A 17 20.31 31.00 6.15
N THR A 18 19.48 31.69 5.37
CA THR A 18 18.03 31.41 5.31
C THR A 18 17.73 30.04 4.69
N VAL A 19 18.50 29.64 3.68
CA VAL A 19 18.39 28.34 3.00
C VAL A 19 18.88 27.18 3.87
N LEU A 20 20.02 27.35 4.56
CA LEU A 20 20.62 26.34 5.44
C LEU A 20 19.88 26.20 6.77
N ARG A 21 19.34 27.31 7.29
CA ARG A 21 18.71 27.40 8.61
C ARG A 21 17.35 28.12 8.53
N PRO A 22 16.35 27.55 7.83
CA PRO A 22 15.05 28.18 7.70
C PRO A 22 14.33 28.28 9.06
N ALA A 23 13.87 29.48 9.41
CA ALA A 23 13.07 29.73 10.61
C ALA A 23 11.64 29.18 10.44
N MET A 24 11.03 28.66 11.53
CA MET A 24 9.59 28.38 11.55
C MET A 24 8.80 29.65 11.85
N SER A 25 7.62 29.80 11.23
CA SER A 25 6.62 30.77 11.68
C SER A 25 5.91 30.23 12.92
N GLY A 26 6.16 30.84 14.08
CA GLY A 26 5.51 30.50 15.36
C GLY A 26 6.37 30.77 16.59
N THR A 27 5.73 30.87 17.76
CA THR A 27 6.29 31.29 19.06
C THR A 27 7.36 30.38 19.67
N ARG A 28 7.71 29.24 19.03
CA ARG A 28 8.77 28.32 19.50
C ARG A 28 9.89 28.22 18.46
N LYS A 29 11.08 28.74 18.80
CA LYS A 29 12.32 28.68 18.01
C LYS A 29 12.81 27.22 17.88
N ARG A 30 12.31 26.45 16.91
CA ARG A 30 12.96 25.21 16.43
C ARG A 30 13.37 25.41 14.97
N MET A 31 14.56 24.93 14.58
CA MET A 31 15.01 24.95 13.18
C MET A 31 14.22 23.95 12.34
N LYS A 32 13.76 24.38 11.16
CA LYS A 32 13.11 23.51 10.18
C LYS A 32 14.20 22.77 9.38
N ASN A 33 13.98 21.48 9.09
CA ASN A 33 14.89 20.73 8.21
C ASN A 33 14.82 21.35 6.79
N PRO A 34 15.94 21.81 6.20
CA PRO A 34 15.94 22.53 4.93
C PRO A 34 15.58 21.67 3.71
N LYS A 35 15.40 20.35 3.86
CA LYS A 35 15.12 19.40 2.76
C LYS A 35 16.19 19.44 1.65
N ILE A 36 17.43 19.78 2.01
CA ILE A 36 18.60 19.74 1.13
C ILE A 36 19.35 18.43 1.41
N ASN A 37 19.80 17.74 0.36
CA ASN A 37 20.59 16.52 0.54
C ASN A 37 21.92 16.84 1.28
N GLY A 38 22.49 15.85 1.98
CA GLY A 38 23.66 16.08 2.84
C GLY A 38 24.90 16.62 2.10
N TRP A 39 25.08 16.25 0.83
CA TRP A 39 26.21 16.71 0.02
C TRP A 39 26.06 18.18 -0.38
N SER A 40 24.91 18.56 -0.93
CA SER A 40 24.59 19.96 -1.27
C SER A 40 24.58 20.84 -0.03
N LYS A 41 24.15 20.31 1.12
CA LYS A 41 24.22 21.02 2.39
C LYS A 41 25.67 21.32 2.80
N SER A 42 26.55 20.31 2.76
CA SER A 42 27.98 20.48 3.03
C SER A 42 28.62 21.54 2.13
N HIS A 43 28.32 21.51 0.83
CA HIS A 43 28.89 22.49 -0.10
C HIS A 43 28.35 23.92 0.10
N LEU A 44 27.07 24.07 0.48
CA LEU A 44 26.52 25.39 0.80
C LEU A 44 27.08 25.93 2.13
N GLU A 45 27.37 25.06 3.11
CA GLU A 45 28.06 25.42 4.35
C GLU A 45 29.52 25.85 4.08
N GLU A 46 30.19 25.25 3.09
CA GLU A 46 31.52 25.69 2.62
C GLU A 46 31.50 27.12 2.06
N VAL A 47 30.50 27.42 1.21
CA VAL A 47 30.30 28.76 0.65
C VAL A 47 29.93 29.76 1.76
N GLU A 48 29.11 29.35 2.73
CA GLU A 48 28.78 30.17 3.90
C GLU A 48 30.02 30.53 4.73
N HIS A 49 30.91 29.56 4.98
CA HIS A 49 32.12 29.78 5.75
C HIS A 49 33.09 30.74 5.04
N MET A 50 33.26 30.56 3.73
CA MET A 50 34.08 31.43 2.89
C MET A 50 33.54 32.87 2.85
N LEU A 51 32.22 33.04 2.71
CA LEU A 51 31.60 34.36 2.71
C LEU A 51 31.70 35.05 4.07
N ASN A 52 31.55 34.32 5.18
CA ASN A 52 31.77 34.87 6.53
C ASN A 52 33.20 35.44 6.67
N LEU A 53 34.22 34.70 6.24
CA LEU A 53 35.61 35.17 6.28
C LEU A 53 35.85 36.42 5.42
N TYR A 54 35.08 36.60 4.35
CA TYR A 54 35.20 37.74 3.45
C TYR A 54 34.43 38.98 3.93
N THR A 55 33.30 38.81 4.62
CA THR A 55 32.38 39.90 5.00
C THR A 55 32.53 40.39 6.44
N THR A 56 33.12 39.60 7.34
CA THR A 56 33.24 39.93 8.77
C THR A 56 34.46 40.83 9.01
N PRO A 57 34.31 42.05 9.57
CA PRO A 57 35.42 42.98 9.81
C PRO A 57 36.53 42.43 10.72
N GLU A 58 36.19 41.53 11.64
CA GLU A 58 37.11 40.88 12.58
C GLU A 58 37.91 39.73 11.94
N SER A 59 37.58 39.35 10.70
CA SER A 59 38.30 38.33 9.95
C SER A 59 39.65 38.85 9.48
N SER A 60 40.70 38.04 9.62
CA SER A 60 42.03 38.34 9.09
C SER A 60 42.06 38.50 7.57
N THR A 61 41.03 38.04 6.86
CA THR A 61 40.92 38.11 5.39
C THR A 61 39.75 38.98 4.93
N TYR A 62 39.31 39.92 5.76
CA TYR A 62 38.21 40.84 5.44
C TYR A 62 38.43 41.54 4.09
N ARG A 63 37.45 41.44 3.19
CA ARG A 63 37.50 41.95 1.80
C ARG A 63 38.63 41.41 0.92
N GLU A 64 39.35 40.39 1.37
CA GLU A 64 40.36 39.71 0.58
C GLU A 64 39.81 38.37 0.06
N TRP A 65 39.16 38.43 -1.11
CA TRP A 65 38.41 37.30 -1.68
C TRP A 65 39.26 36.05 -1.87
N GLN A 66 40.49 36.22 -2.37
CA GLN A 66 41.40 35.10 -2.61
C GLN A 66 41.90 34.49 -1.30
N GLN A 67 42.26 35.32 -0.31
CA GLN A 67 42.75 34.84 0.99
C GLN A 67 41.64 34.16 1.80
N SER A 68 40.41 34.69 1.75
CA SER A 68 39.23 34.08 2.39
C SER A 68 38.91 32.71 1.80
N SER A 69 39.03 32.56 0.48
CA SER A 69 38.86 31.27 -0.21
C SER A 69 39.94 30.26 0.19
N ILE A 70 41.20 30.70 0.26
CA ILE A 70 42.32 29.86 0.66
C ILE A 70 42.17 29.42 2.12
N GLN A 71 41.87 30.34 3.04
CA GLN A 71 41.60 30.04 4.46
C GLN A 71 40.44 29.06 4.64
N ALA A 72 39.31 29.27 3.95
CA ALA A 72 38.17 28.35 3.99
C ALA A 72 38.56 26.95 3.49
N SER A 73 39.39 26.86 2.45
CA SER A 73 39.89 25.57 1.92
C SER A 73 40.89 24.87 2.86
N ILE A 74 41.71 25.63 3.60
CA ILE A 74 42.70 25.10 4.55
C ILE A 74 42.00 24.46 5.75
N ALA A 75 40.90 25.04 6.22
CA ALA A 75 40.10 24.49 7.32
C ALA A 75 39.49 23.10 7.02
N LEU A 76 39.48 22.66 5.74
CA LEU A 76 38.77 21.47 5.26
C LEU A 76 39.70 20.40 4.65
N ARG A 77 40.94 20.32 5.13
CA ARG A 77 42.08 19.50 4.65
C ARG A 77 41.92 17.95 4.54
N LYS A 78 40.72 17.40 4.35
CA LYS A 78 40.56 15.97 4.01
C LYS A 78 40.43 15.68 2.50
N ASN A 79 39.93 16.63 1.70
CA ASN A 79 39.61 16.36 0.28
C ASN A 79 40.59 16.97 -0.75
N HIS A 80 41.37 17.99 -0.36
CA HIS A 80 42.27 18.70 -1.29
C HIS A 80 43.56 17.94 -1.60
N THR A 81 44.11 17.19 -0.65
CA THR A 81 45.38 16.47 -0.81
C THR A 81 45.30 15.41 -1.92
N GLN A 82 44.15 14.75 -2.06
CA GLN A 82 43.93 13.74 -3.12
C GLN A 82 43.86 14.34 -4.53
N TYR A 83 43.31 15.55 -4.68
CA TYR A 83 43.21 16.22 -5.98
C TYR A 83 44.56 16.77 -6.45
N ILE A 84 45.35 17.34 -5.52
CA ILE A 84 46.64 17.96 -5.81
C ILE A 84 47.71 16.92 -6.19
N GLU A 85 47.78 15.79 -5.49
CA GLU A 85 48.79 14.76 -5.78
C GLU A 85 48.44 13.87 -6.99
N LYS A 86 47.15 13.58 -7.22
CA LYS A 86 46.73 12.56 -8.18
C LYS A 86 45.97 13.10 -9.38
N ARG A 87 45.67 14.41 -9.42
CA ARG A 87 44.79 15.07 -10.43
C ARG A 87 43.47 14.33 -10.68
N LYS A 88 42.97 13.60 -9.67
CA LYS A 88 41.71 12.88 -9.73
C LYS A 88 40.64 13.71 -9.03
N ILE A 89 39.59 14.05 -9.77
CA ILE A 89 38.35 14.59 -9.19
C ILE A 89 37.86 13.57 -8.15
N PRO A 90 37.61 13.95 -6.89
CA PRO A 90 37.02 13.06 -5.91
C PRO A 90 35.66 12.58 -6.42
N VAL A 91 35.58 11.31 -6.80
CA VAL A 91 34.32 10.68 -7.22
C VAL A 91 33.48 10.54 -5.97
N ASN A 92 32.24 11.01 -6.00
CA ASN A 92 31.28 10.82 -4.93
C ASN A 92 31.15 9.31 -4.63
N PRO A 93 31.59 8.83 -3.45
CA PRO A 93 31.47 7.41 -3.12
C PRO A 93 30.03 7.01 -2.79
N PHE A 94 29.11 7.97 -2.62
CA PHE A 94 27.72 7.75 -2.26
C PHE A 94 26.79 8.10 -3.43
N GLY A 95 26.45 7.08 -4.21
CA GLY A 95 25.63 7.19 -5.41
C GLY A 95 25.70 5.94 -6.30
N SER A 96 26.72 5.10 -6.12
CA SER A 96 26.71 3.71 -6.57
C SER A 96 26.04 2.85 -5.50
N TRP A 97 24.74 3.04 -5.30
CA TRP A 97 23.94 2.03 -4.61
C TRP A 97 24.20 0.70 -5.32
N ALA A 98 24.53 -0.34 -4.55
CA ALA A 98 24.76 -1.68 -5.10
C ALA A 98 23.68 -1.97 -6.15
N LYS A 99 24.08 -2.19 -7.41
CA LYS A 99 23.17 -2.73 -8.42
C LYS A 99 22.49 -3.91 -7.76
N SER A 100 21.16 -3.97 -7.84
CA SER A 100 20.47 -5.07 -7.18
C SER A 100 21.03 -6.39 -7.71
N LEU A 101 21.08 -7.44 -6.89
CA LEU A 101 21.58 -8.74 -7.33
C LEU A 101 20.88 -9.19 -8.64
N LEU A 102 19.59 -8.87 -8.74
CA LEU A 102 18.73 -9.09 -9.91
C LEU A 102 19.15 -8.32 -11.18
N GLU A 103 19.79 -7.16 -11.03
CA GLU A 103 20.37 -6.38 -12.14
C GLU A 103 21.80 -6.79 -12.46
N THR A 104 22.50 -7.36 -11.49
CA THR A 104 23.89 -7.80 -11.61
C THR A 104 23.98 -9.15 -12.31
N HIS A 105 22.98 -10.02 -12.11
CA HIS A 105 22.91 -11.36 -12.69
C HIS A 105 21.61 -11.53 -13.51
N PRO A 106 21.68 -11.39 -14.86
CA PRO A 106 20.54 -11.66 -15.74
C PRO A 106 19.97 -13.08 -15.57
N ASP A 107 20.84 -14.08 -15.39
CA ASP A 107 20.41 -15.48 -15.22
C ASP A 107 19.56 -15.69 -13.96
N LEU A 108 19.92 -15.02 -12.86
CA LEU A 108 19.14 -15.04 -11.61
C LEU A 108 17.75 -14.44 -11.83
N LYS A 109 17.67 -13.36 -12.61
CA LYS A 109 16.40 -12.70 -12.90
C LYS A 109 15.45 -13.65 -13.63
N ASP A 110 15.96 -14.40 -14.60
CA ASP A 110 15.19 -15.35 -15.39
C ASP A 110 14.77 -16.57 -14.54
N GLU A 111 15.65 -17.07 -13.68
CA GLU A 111 15.33 -18.17 -12.75
C GLU A 111 14.28 -17.76 -11.71
N VAL A 112 14.40 -16.57 -11.11
CA VAL A 112 13.38 -16.05 -10.20
C VAL A 112 12.06 -15.87 -10.94
N MET A 113 12.08 -15.38 -12.19
CA MET A 113 10.87 -15.25 -12.98
C MET A 113 10.21 -16.61 -13.24
N GLN A 114 10.98 -17.62 -13.66
CA GLN A 114 10.51 -18.98 -13.89
C GLN A 114 9.93 -19.59 -12.60
N HIS A 115 10.60 -19.38 -11.47
CA HIS A 115 10.11 -19.84 -10.17
C HIS A 115 8.76 -19.19 -9.83
N LEU A 116 8.62 -17.87 -9.98
CA LEU A 116 7.37 -17.16 -9.70
C LEU A 116 6.22 -17.63 -10.60
N LEU A 117 6.51 -17.92 -11.87
CA LEU A 117 5.52 -18.49 -12.79
C LEU A 117 5.13 -19.92 -12.39
N SER A 118 6.07 -20.72 -11.88
CA SER A 118 5.81 -22.09 -11.41
C SER A 118 4.93 -22.16 -10.15
N VAL A 119 4.95 -21.12 -9.30
CA VAL A 119 4.06 -21.02 -8.12
C VAL A 119 2.60 -20.82 -8.52
N GLY A 120 2.36 -20.12 -9.63
CA GLY A 120 1.02 -19.92 -10.20
C GLY A 120 0.23 -18.75 -9.59
N LYS A 121 -1.08 -18.95 -9.44
CA LYS A 121 -2.08 -17.88 -9.20
C LYS A 121 -1.81 -17.02 -7.97
N TYR A 122 -1.32 -17.61 -6.87
CA TYR A 122 -1.14 -16.94 -5.58
C TYR A 122 0.31 -16.68 -5.23
N VAL A 123 1.10 -16.30 -6.22
CA VAL A 123 2.49 -15.93 -6.01
C VAL A 123 2.64 -14.74 -5.04
N GLN A 124 3.66 -14.84 -4.18
CA GLN A 124 3.97 -13.92 -3.11
C GLN A 124 5.43 -13.48 -3.18
N ALA A 125 5.72 -12.32 -2.60
CA ALA A 125 7.11 -11.90 -2.43
C ALA A 125 7.92 -12.86 -1.55
N HIS A 126 7.26 -13.63 -0.67
CA HIS A 126 7.91 -14.64 0.17
C HIS A 126 8.46 -15.82 -0.66
N ASP A 127 7.88 -16.09 -1.83
CA ASP A 127 8.35 -17.18 -2.70
C ASP A 127 9.74 -16.88 -3.25
N ILE A 128 10.05 -15.61 -3.56
CA ILE A 128 11.42 -15.17 -3.90
C ILE A 128 12.38 -15.46 -2.74
N VAL A 129 11.97 -15.14 -1.51
CA VAL A 129 12.83 -15.35 -0.32
C VAL A 129 13.08 -16.84 -0.11
N SER A 130 12.04 -17.66 -0.27
CA SER A 130 12.11 -19.12 -0.11
C SER A 130 12.99 -19.76 -1.18
N PHE A 131 12.86 -19.32 -2.44
CA PHE A 131 13.70 -19.76 -3.55
C PHE A 131 15.18 -19.45 -3.31
N LEU A 132 15.51 -18.22 -2.92
CA LEU A 132 16.89 -17.83 -2.61
C LEU A 132 17.45 -18.52 -1.36
N ASN A 133 16.59 -19.09 -0.51
CA ASN A 133 17.05 -19.79 0.68
C ASN A 133 17.53 -21.23 0.41
N GLN A 134 17.32 -21.75 -0.80
CA GLN A 134 17.76 -23.09 -1.16
C GLN A 134 19.29 -23.14 -1.29
N ASP A 135 19.92 -24.18 -0.74
CA ASP A 135 21.38 -24.28 -0.64
C ASP A 135 22.07 -24.31 -2.02
N ASP A 136 21.41 -24.87 -3.03
CA ASP A 136 21.86 -24.89 -4.41
C ASP A 136 21.88 -23.48 -5.04
N VAL A 137 20.82 -22.69 -4.83
CA VAL A 137 20.71 -21.30 -5.28
C VAL A 137 21.72 -20.43 -4.55
N LYS A 138 21.88 -20.61 -3.23
CA LYS A 138 22.90 -19.89 -2.45
C LYS A 138 24.30 -20.19 -2.94
N GLY A 139 24.63 -21.47 -3.16
CA GLY A 139 25.93 -21.89 -3.67
C GLY A 139 26.22 -21.34 -5.07
N LYS A 140 25.21 -21.35 -5.96
CA LYS A 140 25.32 -20.85 -7.33
C LYS A 140 25.62 -19.36 -7.41
N TYR A 141 25.00 -18.55 -6.55
CA TYR A 141 25.14 -17.09 -6.56
C TYR A 141 26.02 -16.53 -5.44
N GLY A 142 26.67 -17.39 -4.65
CA GLY A 142 27.56 -16.99 -3.55
C GLY A 142 26.84 -16.20 -2.45
N LEU A 143 25.60 -16.58 -2.13
CA LEU A 143 24.78 -15.88 -1.12
C LEU A 143 24.99 -16.48 0.25
N GLU A 144 25.49 -15.68 1.19
CA GLU A 144 25.58 -16.06 2.61
C GLU A 144 24.20 -16.06 3.27
N ASP A 145 23.33 -15.12 2.86
CA ASP A 145 22.03 -14.90 3.47
C ASP A 145 20.96 -14.48 2.45
N THR A 146 19.70 -14.64 2.84
CA THR A 146 18.57 -14.31 1.96
C THR A 146 18.21 -12.83 1.99
N ILE A 147 17.39 -12.40 1.02
CA ILE A 147 16.92 -11.02 0.97
C ILE A 147 15.74 -10.80 1.94
N SER A 148 15.61 -9.57 2.43
CA SER A 148 14.39 -9.18 3.16
C SER A 148 13.15 -9.19 2.27
N ILE A 149 11.98 -9.41 2.88
CA ILE A 149 10.66 -9.32 2.21
C ILE A 149 10.47 -7.96 1.51
N SER A 150 10.99 -6.88 2.08
CA SER A 150 10.93 -5.53 1.47
C SER A 150 11.73 -5.45 0.16
N THR A 151 12.87 -6.14 0.09
CA THR A 151 13.65 -6.28 -1.15
C THR A 151 12.93 -7.17 -2.15
N ALA A 152 12.37 -8.30 -1.71
CA ALA A 152 11.58 -9.17 -2.58
C ALA A 152 10.36 -8.44 -3.19
N LYS A 153 9.64 -7.61 -2.42
CA LYS A 153 8.56 -6.76 -2.93
C LYS A 153 9.04 -5.75 -3.98
N ARG A 154 10.26 -5.23 -3.86
CA ARG A 154 10.87 -4.37 -4.89
C ARG A 154 11.20 -5.18 -6.15
N TRP A 155 11.69 -6.40 -5.98
CA TRP A 155 11.97 -7.32 -7.09
C TRP A 155 10.71 -7.73 -7.84
N MET A 156 9.61 -8.02 -7.16
CA MET A 156 8.30 -8.27 -7.80
C MET A 156 7.95 -7.14 -8.79
N LYS A 157 8.09 -5.87 -8.38
CA LYS A 157 7.84 -4.72 -9.25
C LYS A 157 8.85 -4.62 -10.41
N ALA A 158 10.12 -4.90 -10.14
CA ALA A 158 11.17 -4.90 -11.18
C ALA A 158 10.93 -5.99 -12.24
N LEU A 159 10.40 -7.15 -11.81
CA LEU A 159 9.95 -8.27 -12.64
C LEU A 159 8.55 -8.04 -13.26
N LYS A 160 8.03 -6.80 -13.22
CA LYS A 160 6.74 -6.42 -13.80
C LYS A 160 5.51 -7.12 -13.18
N PHE A 161 5.62 -7.62 -11.94
CA PHE A 161 4.43 -7.99 -11.18
C PHE A 161 3.79 -6.76 -10.54
N ARG A 162 2.45 -6.73 -10.54
CA ARG A 162 1.65 -5.69 -9.90
C ARG A 162 0.77 -6.29 -8.81
N TRP A 163 0.69 -5.62 -7.68
CA TRP A 163 -0.25 -5.97 -6.62
C TRP A 163 -1.62 -5.40 -7.00
N VAL A 164 -2.59 -6.27 -7.21
CA VAL A 164 -3.94 -5.88 -7.64
C VAL A 164 -4.94 -6.41 -6.64
N ARG A 165 -5.97 -5.61 -6.37
CA ARG A 165 -7.17 -6.06 -5.67
C ARG A 165 -8.18 -6.49 -6.73
N ASN A 166 -8.51 -7.77 -6.76
CA ASN A 166 -9.57 -8.29 -7.61
C ASN A 166 -10.90 -7.76 -7.08
N HIS A 167 -11.50 -6.82 -7.80
CA HIS A 167 -12.91 -6.51 -7.62
C HIS A 167 -13.70 -7.68 -8.19
N VAL A 168 -14.54 -8.28 -7.35
CA VAL A 168 -15.43 -9.39 -7.74
C VAL A 168 -16.18 -8.92 -8.99
N ARG A 169 -16.03 -9.66 -10.11
CA ARG A 169 -16.74 -9.37 -11.35
C ARG A 169 -18.25 -9.38 -11.10
N GLN A 170 -18.95 -8.68 -11.98
CA GLN A 170 -20.41 -8.61 -12.07
C GLN A 170 -21.01 -10.03 -12.11
N TYR A 171 -21.85 -10.38 -11.13
CA TYR A 171 -22.68 -11.57 -11.23
C TYR A 171 -23.70 -11.33 -12.34
N VAL A 172 -23.81 -12.27 -13.30
CA VAL A 172 -24.95 -12.27 -14.22
C VAL A 172 -26.11 -12.84 -13.42
N ASP A 173 -26.98 -11.93 -12.97
CA ASP A 173 -28.08 -12.30 -12.12
C ASP A 173 -29.18 -12.99 -12.96
N GLY A 174 -29.57 -14.21 -12.55
CA GLY A 174 -30.52 -15.04 -13.30
C GLY A 174 -31.99 -14.63 -13.10
N HIS A 175 -32.25 -13.65 -12.23
CA HIS A 175 -33.60 -13.18 -11.90
C HIS A 175 -34.36 -12.57 -13.09
N GLU A 176 -33.66 -12.12 -14.12
CA GLU A 176 -34.28 -11.52 -15.32
C GLU A 176 -34.81 -12.55 -16.33
N ARG A 177 -34.63 -13.85 -16.09
CA ARG A 177 -35.16 -14.88 -16.99
C ARG A 177 -36.69 -14.84 -17.03
N ALA A 178 -37.25 -14.92 -18.24
CA ALA A 178 -38.68 -14.80 -18.47
C ALA A 178 -39.53 -15.80 -17.65
N ASP A 179 -39.04 -17.02 -17.44
CA ASP A 179 -39.74 -18.04 -16.64
C ASP A 179 -39.73 -17.73 -15.14
N VAL A 180 -38.61 -17.21 -14.62
CA VAL A 180 -38.49 -16.74 -13.23
C VAL A 180 -39.41 -15.54 -12.99
N VAL A 181 -39.41 -14.57 -13.90
CA VAL A 181 -40.29 -13.40 -13.83
C VAL A 181 -41.76 -13.83 -13.88
N HIS A 182 -42.12 -14.75 -14.77
CA HIS A 182 -43.49 -15.26 -14.87
C HIS A 182 -43.94 -15.95 -13.58
N TYR A 183 -43.13 -16.85 -13.03
CA TYR A 183 -43.44 -17.50 -11.75
C TYR A 183 -43.59 -16.48 -10.61
N HIS A 184 -42.69 -15.50 -10.54
CA HIS A 184 -42.72 -14.47 -9.51
C HIS A 184 -44.03 -13.67 -9.57
N GLN A 185 -44.43 -13.20 -10.76
CA GLN A 185 -45.61 -12.36 -10.95
C GLN A 185 -46.93 -13.12 -10.85
N GLU A 186 -47.01 -14.31 -11.45
CA GLU A 186 -48.29 -15.03 -11.58
C GLU A 186 -48.57 -16.02 -10.44
N VAL A 187 -47.53 -16.47 -9.71
CA VAL A 187 -47.66 -17.49 -8.68
C VAL A 187 -47.24 -16.97 -7.30
N PHE A 188 -46.00 -16.50 -7.17
CA PHE A 188 -45.44 -16.16 -5.87
C PHE A 188 -46.12 -14.93 -5.24
N LEU A 189 -46.18 -13.80 -5.95
CA LEU A 189 -46.78 -12.57 -5.41
C LEU A 189 -48.28 -12.75 -5.07
N PRO A 190 -49.13 -13.36 -5.93
CA PRO A 190 -50.52 -13.60 -5.58
C PRO A 190 -50.70 -14.53 -4.37
N ALA A 191 -49.82 -15.53 -4.21
CA ALA A 191 -49.84 -16.38 -3.02
C ALA A 191 -49.43 -15.61 -1.76
N TRP A 192 -48.43 -14.72 -1.86
CA TRP A 192 -47.99 -13.86 -0.78
C TRP A 192 -49.08 -12.89 -0.31
N TYR A 193 -49.74 -12.18 -1.24
CA TYR A 193 -50.82 -11.24 -0.91
C TYR A 193 -52.01 -11.89 -0.19
N ARG A 194 -52.28 -13.18 -0.42
CA ARG A 194 -53.34 -13.92 0.31
C ARG A 194 -53.03 -14.12 1.78
N ILE A 195 -51.75 -14.18 2.15
CA ILE A 195 -51.30 -14.41 3.53
C ILE A 195 -50.82 -13.12 4.21
N GLU A 196 -50.43 -12.09 3.45
CA GLU A 196 -49.83 -10.85 3.95
C GLU A 196 -50.66 -10.20 5.07
N GLY A 197 -51.97 -10.05 4.90
CA GLY A 197 -52.86 -9.49 5.93
C GLY A 197 -52.97 -10.29 7.24
N LYS A 198 -52.47 -11.54 7.25
CA LYS A 198 -52.40 -12.41 8.44
C LYS A 198 -51.00 -12.52 9.02
N THR A 199 -50.01 -11.87 8.41
CA THR A 199 -48.61 -11.85 8.86
C THR A 199 -48.30 -10.57 9.63
N ARG A 200 -47.11 -10.49 10.23
CA ARG A 200 -46.64 -9.28 10.91
C ARG A 200 -46.33 -8.19 9.87
N SER A 201 -46.82 -6.97 10.10
CA SER A 201 -46.48 -5.79 9.29
C SER A 201 -45.92 -4.66 10.17
N TRP A 202 -45.19 -3.75 9.53
CA TRP A 202 -44.55 -2.60 10.18
C TRP A 202 -44.86 -1.33 9.40
N THR A 203 -45.05 -0.22 10.11
CA THR A 203 -45.14 1.11 9.50
C THR A 203 -43.77 1.53 8.94
N ALA A 204 -43.76 2.60 8.14
CA ALA A 204 -42.52 3.25 7.69
C ALA A 204 -41.62 3.71 8.85
N ASP A 205 -42.18 3.98 10.03
CA ASP A 205 -41.44 4.35 11.25
C ASP A 205 -40.97 3.12 12.06
N ASN A 206 -41.03 1.92 11.46
CA ASN A 206 -40.64 0.64 12.06
C ASN A 206 -41.45 0.27 13.32
N MET A 207 -42.68 0.76 13.41
CA MET A 207 -43.61 0.40 14.48
C MET A 207 -44.47 -0.77 14.01
N GLU A 208 -44.65 -1.79 14.85
CA GLU A 208 -45.51 -2.94 14.53
C GLU A 208 -46.94 -2.44 14.30
N GLU A 209 -47.44 -2.62 13.08
CA GLU A 209 -48.84 -2.39 12.79
C GLU A 209 -49.60 -3.59 13.34
N LEU A 210 -50.27 -3.40 14.48
CA LEU A 210 -51.18 -4.40 14.97
C LEU A 210 -52.37 -4.47 14.00
N VAL A 211 -52.30 -5.37 13.03
CA VAL A 211 -53.37 -5.52 12.03
C VAL A 211 -54.64 -5.89 12.78
N LYS A 212 -55.57 -4.94 12.88
CA LYS A 212 -56.85 -5.11 13.59
C LYS A 212 -57.65 -6.32 13.07
N GLU A 213 -57.41 -6.76 11.83
CA GLU A 213 -58.00 -7.96 11.25
C GLU A 213 -57.50 -9.28 11.88
N ILE A 214 -56.28 -9.35 12.44
CA ILE A 214 -55.78 -10.56 13.13
C ILE A 214 -56.64 -10.85 14.38
N ILE A 215 -57.10 -9.79 15.05
CA ILE A 215 -58.00 -9.88 16.21
C ILE A 215 -59.39 -10.40 15.81
N GLN A 216 -59.85 -10.12 14.58
CA GLN A 216 -61.16 -10.57 14.07
C GLN A 216 -61.14 -11.97 13.46
N GLN A 217 -60.04 -12.42 12.84
CA GLN A 217 -59.95 -13.70 12.13
C GLN A 217 -59.40 -14.86 12.98
N GLY A 218 -58.90 -14.59 14.19
CA GLY A 218 -58.55 -15.60 15.21
C GLY A 218 -57.25 -16.38 14.98
N HIS A 219 -56.68 -16.37 13.76
CA HIS A 219 -55.44 -17.08 13.45
C HIS A 219 -54.42 -16.19 12.74
N ARG A 220 -53.22 -16.12 13.34
CA ARG A 220 -52.04 -15.45 12.79
C ARG A 220 -51.20 -16.42 11.97
N THR A 221 -50.69 -15.98 10.83
CA THR A 221 -49.74 -16.74 10.01
C THR A 221 -48.32 -16.30 10.35
N VAL A 222 -47.46 -17.27 10.68
CA VAL A 222 -46.04 -17.05 10.95
C VAL A 222 -45.27 -17.55 9.75
N VAL A 223 -44.49 -16.68 9.13
CA VAL A 223 -43.66 -17.03 7.97
C VAL A 223 -42.23 -17.28 8.44
N TRP A 224 -41.70 -18.43 8.03
CA TRP A 224 -40.29 -18.78 8.19
C TRP A 224 -39.60 -18.58 6.85
N PHE A 225 -38.59 -17.72 6.84
CA PHE A 225 -37.71 -17.54 5.71
C PHE A 225 -36.52 -18.48 5.86
N HIS A 226 -36.16 -19.13 4.77
CA HIS A 226 -34.98 -19.97 4.69
C HIS A 226 -33.96 -19.28 3.80
N ASP A 227 -32.70 -19.24 4.22
CA ASP A 227 -31.61 -18.78 3.37
C ASP A 227 -30.38 -19.67 3.57
N GLU A 228 -29.60 -19.82 2.50
CA GLU A 228 -28.39 -20.62 2.46
C GLU A 228 -27.20 -19.71 2.15
N SER A 229 -26.23 -19.70 3.07
CA SER A 229 -24.96 -19.01 2.87
C SER A 229 -23.84 -20.03 2.68
N ILE A 230 -23.10 -19.89 1.58
CA ILE A 230 -21.91 -20.70 1.33
C ILE A 230 -20.67 -19.84 1.58
N PHE A 231 -19.81 -20.31 2.47
CA PHE A 231 -18.51 -19.71 2.78
C PHE A 231 -17.40 -20.58 2.24
N HIS A 232 -16.52 -20.05 1.40
CA HIS A 232 -15.35 -20.79 0.93
C HIS A 232 -14.10 -20.40 1.72
N ALA A 233 -13.20 -21.38 1.92
CA ALA A 233 -11.95 -21.22 2.67
C ALA A 233 -11.08 -20.05 2.18
N HIS A 234 -11.23 -19.60 0.93
CA HIS A 234 -10.40 -18.56 0.31
C HIS A 234 -11.16 -17.31 -0.15
N ASP A 235 -12.42 -17.09 0.28
CA ASP A 235 -13.24 -15.93 -0.11
C ASP A 235 -12.60 -14.55 0.22
N ARG A 236 -11.68 -14.52 1.19
CA ARG A 236 -10.97 -13.29 1.60
C ARG A 236 -9.70 -13.02 0.79
N ARG A 237 -9.27 -13.93 -0.10
CA ARG A 237 -8.09 -13.75 -0.98
C ARG A 237 -8.42 -12.84 -2.17
N LYS A 238 -8.77 -11.58 -1.86
CA LYS A 238 -9.19 -10.57 -2.84
C LYS A 238 -8.04 -9.77 -3.45
N ALA A 239 -6.80 -10.03 -3.04
CA ALA A 239 -5.62 -9.34 -3.55
C ALA A 239 -4.50 -10.32 -3.82
N GLN A 240 -3.80 -10.11 -4.94
CA GLN A 240 -2.75 -11.00 -5.43
C GLN A 240 -1.72 -10.22 -6.25
N TRP A 241 -0.54 -10.81 -6.41
CA TRP A 241 0.43 -10.35 -7.41
C TRP A 241 0.06 -10.94 -8.77
N VAL A 242 -0.02 -10.09 -9.79
CA VAL A 242 -0.33 -10.49 -11.17
C VAL A 242 0.80 -10.03 -12.08
N ALA A 243 1.27 -10.92 -12.94
CA ALA A 243 2.24 -10.56 -13.98
C ALA A 243 1.63 -9.57 -14.97
N ASP A 244 2.45 -8.67 -15.52
CA ASP A 244 1.96 -7.72 -16.51
C ASP A 244 1.47 -8.43 -17.78
N GLY A 245 0.40 -7.92 -18.39
CA GLY A 245 -0.20 -8.49 -19.59
C GLY A 245 -1.15 -9.67 -19.38
N VAL A 246 -1.30 -10.22 -18.16
CA VAL A 246 -2.29 -11.26 -17.89
C VAL A 246 -3.69 -10.64 -17.80
N SER A 247 -4.61 -11.12 -18.64
CA SER A 247 -6.01 -10.70 -18.61
C SER A 247 -6.71 -11.29 -17.38
N PRO A 248 -7.63 -10.57 -16.72
CA PRO A 248 -8.33 -11.09 -15.56
C PRO A 248 -9.18 -12.29 -15.99
N GLU A 249 -8.94 -13.47 -15.42
CA GLU A 249 -9.81 -14.62 -15.63
C GLU A 249 -11.22 -14.35 -15.04
N PRO A 250 -12.28 -14.88 -15.67
CA PRO A 250 -13.61 -14.91 -15.06
C PRO A 250 -13.55 -15.62 -13.70
N TYR A 251 -14.22 -15.05 -12.70
CA TYR A 251 -14.25 -15.63 -11.37
C TYR A 251 -15.18 -16.84 -11.35
N ALA A 252 -14.65 -18.03 -11.07
CA ALA A 252 -15.46 -19.18 -10.67
C ALA A 252 -15.98 -18.94 -9.24
N LYS A 253 -17.26 -19.23 -8.98
CA LYS A 253 -17.88 -19.00 -7.68
C LYS A 253 -17.23 -19.89 -6.63
N GLY A 254 -16.52 -19.25 -5.70
CA GLY A 254 -15.91 -19.91 -4.55
C GLY A 254 -14.58 -20.58 -4.85
N GLU A 255 -13.70 -20.63 -3.87
CA GLU A 255 -12.40 -21.31 -3.98
C GLU A 255 -12.04 -22.07 -2.72
N GLY A 256 -11.68 -23.35 -2.91
CA GLY A 256 -11.38 -24.28 -1.83
C GLY A 256 -12.62 -24.91 -1.21
N ILE A 257 -12.44 -25.53 -0.05
CA ILE A 257 -13.51 -26.19 0.71
C ILE A 257 -14.58 -25.16 1.07
N SER A 258 -15.84 -25.52 0.86
CA SER A 258 -17.01 -24.73 1.24
C SER A 258 -17.62 -25.23 2.55
N LEU A 259 -18.02 -24.31 3.40
CA LEU A 259 -18.98 -24.50 4.47
C LEU A 259 -20.32 -23.92 4.01
N MET A 260 -21.31 -24.78 3.85
CA MET A 260 -22.69 -24.36 3.65
C MET A 260 -23.32 -24.19 5.03
N VAL A 261 -24.00 -23.07 5.24
CA VAL A 261 -24.81 -22.82 6.43
C VAL A 261 -26.21 -22.49 5.98
N ALA A 262 -27.17 -23.27 6.43
CA ALA A 262 -28.59 -23.06 6.15
C ALA A 262 -29.33 -22.88 7.47
N ASP A 263 -30.26 -21.92 7.54
CA ASP A 263 -31.03 -21.67 8.76
C ASP A 263 -32.40 -21.06 8.41
N PHE A 264 -33.33 -21.12 9.36
CA PHE A 264 -34.67 -20.54 9.22
C PHE A 264 -34.85 -19.39 10.20
N VAL A 265 -35.42 -18.28 9.72
CA VAL A 265 -35.70 -17.10 10.53
C VAL A 265 -37.13 -16.63 10.35
N SER A 266 -37.78 -16.24 11.44
CA SER A 266 -39.07 -15.56 11.42
C SER A 266 -38.96 -14.25 12.20
N ALA A 267 -39.76 -13.27 11.82
CA ALA A 267 -39.86 -12.02 12.58
C ALA A 267 -40.58 -12.20 13.94
N ASP A 268 -41.22 -13.34 14.15
CA ASP A 268 -41.98 -13.65 15.36
C ASP A 268 -41.12 -14.30 16.43
N TYR A 269 -40.25 -15.22 16.03
CA TYR A 269 -39.50 -16.09 16.94
C TYR A 269 -37.99 -16.02 16.74
N GLY A 270 -37.51 -15.22 15.78
CA GLY A 270 -36.09 -15.18 15.43
C GLY A 270 -35.68 -16.47 14.72
N TRP A 271 -34.51 -17.00 15.08
CA TRP A 271 -33.99 -18.25 14.52
C TRP A 271 -34.80 -19.46 14.98
N LEU A 272 -35.02 -20.42 14.07
CA LEU A 272 -35.81 -21.60 14.36
C LEU A 272 -35.07 -22.53 15.34
N CYS A 273 -35.68 -22.73 16.50
CA CYS A 273 -35.18 -23.62 17.56
C CYS A 273 -36.29 -24.52 18.12
N SER A 274 -35.89 -25.62 18.76
CA SER A 274 -36.82 -26.48 19.50
C SER A 274 -37.49 -25.69 20.64
N LYS A 275 -38.64 -26.16 21.10
CA LYS A 275 -39.39 -25.49 22.20
C LYS A 275 -38.58 -25.33 23.48
N ASP A 276 -37.61 -26.21 23.73
CA ASP A 276 -36.71 -26.16 24.88
C ASP A 276 -35.39 -25.41 24.60
N GLY A 277 -35.21 -24.90 23.37
CA GLY A 277 -34.05 -24.12 22.93
C GLY A 277 -32.76 -24.90 22.77
N LYS A 278 -32.80 -26.24 22.83
CA LYS A 278 -31.60 -27.09 22.79
C LYS A 278 -31.20 -27.53 21.39
N GLU A 279 -32.15 -27.59 20.46
CA GLU A 279 -31.91 -27.96 19.08
C GLU A 279 -32.12 -26.74 18.18
N LEU A 280 -31.25 -26.60 17.18
CA LEU A 280 -31.30 -25.56 16.17
C LEU A 280 -31.57 -26.22 14.81
N ALA A 281 -32.33 -25.54 13.96
CA ALA A 281 -32.56 -26.00 12.58
C ALA A 281 -31.34 -25.80 11.66
N ARG A 282 -30.26 -25.20 12.19
CA ARG A 282 -29.04 -24.90 11.45
C ARG A 282 -28.36 -26.17 10.95
N VAL A 283 -28.09 -26.20 9.65
CA VAL A 283 -27.24 -27.20 8.98
C VAL A 283 -25.95 -26.55 8.54
#